data_AF-A0A9W9BCE4-F1
#
_entry.id   AF-A0A9W9BCE4-F1
#
_cell.length_a   1.000
_cell.length_b   1.000
_cell.length_c   1.000
_cell.angle_alpha   90.00
_cell.angle_beta   90.00
_cell.angle_gamma   90.00
#
_symmetry.space_group_name_H-M   'P 1'
#
loop_
_entity.id
_entity.type
_entity.pdbx_description
1 polymer ?
#
loop_
_entity_poly.entity_id
_entity_poly.type
_entity_poly.pdbx_seq_one_letter_code
_entity_poly.pdbx_strand_id
1 'polypeptide(L)'
;MALVDAYYVFRAFTGLGFYSQWIVMMQNGSFMTMLWTNLKGVFPTGTPVKTSWTGIWPVDFVLGLLVVFFGAVNNVADLSDLGPFLMLVDLVFALVVFNIMTLVEDRRNRKTGPLRYPAVWQFLWNWCGAASVLPVYCHLYVSKRLGSKTSLLSNDQAQALPLTALWSIVISLPLLLPSALGAQPFDIQDGVVVWFFGPFFLGLFQDLVSVLFSGENYKGIRKPVTLAYWIVGLTSAVVHIGVAVWAYTAPELSWYRVYWPNHAAVIADSPTYMTEGAMLFMQYDHVLIYLCVIGMGLYMLSPQKAVTSTFLGEKIRAGWPMVKLTAITAAAGPGAGLAWLMCHREGELDAAAEQRKRR
;
A
#
# COMPACT_ATOMS: atom_id res chain seq x y z
N MET A 1 -19.38 22.86 -12.74
CA MET A 1 -18.76 23.02 -11.40
C MET A 1 -17.38 22.39 -11.47
N ALA A 2 -16.32 23.15 -11.21
CA ALA A 2 -14.95 22.60 -11.18
C ALA A 2 -14.79 21.69 -9.94
N LEU A 3 -14.05 20.58 -10.06
CA LEU A 3 -13.69 19.79 -8.87
C LEU A 3 -12.90 20.67 -7.90
N VAL A 4 -13.07 20.40 -6.61
CA VAL A 4 -12.24 20.99 -5.54
C VAL A 4 -10.77 20.70 -5.85
N ASP A 5 -9.86 21.63 -5.53
CA ASP A 5 -8.43 21.43 -5.71
C ASP A 5 -7.97 20.15 -4.97
N ALA A 6 -7.17 19.32 -5.66
CA ALA A 6 -6.60 18.09 -5.11
C ALA A 6 -5.84 18.33 -3.80
N TYR A 7 -5.28 19.53 -3.63
CA TYR A 7 -4.70 19.99 -2.37
C TYR A 7 -5.64 19.81 -1.19
N TYR A 8 -6.86 20.32 -1.26
CA TYR A 8 -7.77 20.28 -0.11
C TYR A 8 -8.28 18.86 0.16
N VAL A 9 -8.57 18.09 -0.89
CA VAL A 9 -9.09 16.72 -0.75
C VAL A 9 -8.07 15.81 -0.08
N PHE A 10 -6.85 15.74 -0.62
CA PHE A 10 -5.82 14.85 -0.08
C PHE A 10 -5.23 15.34 1.25
N ARG A 11 -5.25 16.66 1.52
CA ARG A 11 -4.91 17.19 2.84
C ARG A 11 -5.96 16.82 3.89
N ALA A 12 -7.25 16.85 3.53
CA ALA A 12 -8.30 16.36 4.42
C ALA A 12 -8.12 14.86 4.71
N PHE A 13 -7.80 14.04 3.69
CA PHE A 13 -7.48 12.62 3.89
C PHE A 13 -6.26 12.42 4.80
N THR A 14 -5.21 13.21 4.63
CA THR A 14 -4.02 13.19 5.52
C THR A 14 -4.40 13.50 6.96
N GLY A 15 -5.20 14.55 7.19
CA GLY A 15 -5.65 14.93 8.52
C GLY A 15 -6.56 13.88 9.17
N LEU A 16 -7.48 13.31 8.38
CA LEU A 16 -8.34 12.21 8.81
C LEU A 16 -7.52 10.97 9.16
N GLY A 17 -6.57 10.57 8.32
CA GLY A 17 -5.70 9.43 8.55
C GLY A 17 -4.82 9.61 9.79
N PHE A 18 -4.18 10.77 9.95
CA PHE A 18 -3.37 11.06 11.14
C PHE A 18 -4.21 11.02 12.42
N TYR A 19 -5.41 11.60 12.38
CA TYR A 19 -6.33 11.55 13.51
C TYR A 19 -6.74 10.12 13.83
N SER A 20 -7.25 9.39 12.84
CA SER A 20 -7.82 8.05 13.04
C SER A 20 -6.79 7.00 13.40
N GLN A 21 -5.54 7.18 13.01
CA GLN A 21 -4.43 6.29 13.33
C GLN A 21 -3.79 6.66 14.66
N TRP A 22 -3.11 7.82 14.70
CA TRP A 22 -2.25 8.15 15.83
C TRP A 22 -3.01 8.75 17.00
N ILE A 23 -3.92 9.69 16.74
CA ILE A 23 -4.68 10.34 17.83
C ILE A 23 -5.58 9.32 18.51
N VAL A 24 -6.32 8.50 17.75
CA VAL A 24 -7.16 7.43 18.31
C VAL A 24 -6.32 6.39 19.07
N MET A 25 -5.18 5.93 18.52
CA MET A 25 -4.30 4.97 19.20
C MET A 25 -3.70 5.54 20.50
N MET A 26 -3.46 6.84 20.57
CA MET A 26 -3.07 7.52 21.81
C MET A 26 -4.23 7.67 22.79
N GLN A 27 -5.40 8.12 22.32
CA GLN A 27 -6.59 8.32 23.15
C GLN A 27 -7.12 7.02 23.76
N ASN A 28 -7.08 5.94 22.99
CA ASN A 28 -7.54 4.64 23.46
C ASN A 28 -6.50 3.93 24.33
N GLY A 29 -5.27 4.45 24.43
CA GLY A 29 -4.17 3.96 25.28
C GLY A 29 -3.27 2.88 24.67
N SER A 30 -3.62 2.32 23.51
CA SER A 30 -2.85 1.23 22.87
C SER A 30 -1.43 1.66 22.46
N PHE A 31 -1.21 2.93 22.16
CA PHE A 31 0.13 3.47 21.90
C PHE A 31 1.04 3.35 23.15
N MET A 32 0.51 3.63 24.35
CA MET A 32 1.26 3.45 25.59
C MET A 32 1.56 1.96 25.85
N THR A 33 0.60 1.08 25.59
CA THR A 33 0.81 -0.38 25.69
C THR A 33 1.92 -0.86 24.77
N MET A 34 1.97 -0.35 23.54
CA MET A 34 3.04 -0.65 22.59
C MET A 34 4.42 -0.23 23.13
N LEU A 35 4.54 1.00 23.65
CA LEU A 35 5.78 1.49 24.27
C LEU A 35 6.21 0.61 25.45
N TRP A 36 5.27 0.28 26.34
CA TRP A 36 5.57 -0.56 27.51
C TRP A 36 5.94 -1.98 27.14
N THR A 37 5.29 -2.57 26.14
CA THR A 37 5.61 -3.91 25.63
C THR A 37 7.03 -3.96 25.07
N ASN A 38 7.42 -2.93 24.32
CA ASN A 38 8.78 -2.81 23.79
C ASN A 38 9.82 -2.63 24.91
N LEU A 39 9.52 -1.77 25.89
CA LEU A 39 10.41 -1.51 27.03
C LEU A 39 10.58 -2.73 27.96
N LYS A 40 9.51 -3.48 28.19
CA LYS A 40 9.53 -4.68 29.04
C LYS A 40 10.09 -5.91 28.31
N GLY A 41 10.08 -5.91 26.99
CA GLY A 41 10.55 -7.05 26.20
C GLY A 41 9.59 -8.24 26.20
N VAL A 42 8.30 -8.04 26.48
CA VAL A 42 7.31 -9.13 26.56
C VAL A 42 5.90 -8.61 26.26
N PHE A 43 5.17 -9.33 25.40
CA PHE A 43 3.77 -9.08 25.09
C PHE A 43 2.84 -9.41 26.28
N PRO A 44 1.63 -8.84 26.33
CA PRO A 44 0.62 -9.22 27.33
C PRO A 44 0.28 -10.71 27.34
N THR A 45 0.46 -11.40 26.21
CA THR A 45 0.28 -12.86 26.06
C THR A 45 1.41 -13.68 26.69
N GLY A 46 2.50 -13.03 27.13
CA GLY A 46 3.72 -13.68 27.62
C GLY A 46 4.77 -13.95 26.54
N THR A 47 4.45 -13.70 25.26
CA THR A 47 5.39 -13.87 24.16
C THR A 47 6.58 -12.91 24.29
N PRO A 48 7.83 -13.40 24.27
CA PRO A 48 9.00 -12.54 24.41
C PRO A 48 9.18 -11.65 23.17
N VAL A 49 9.65 -10.43 23.39
CA VAL A 49 10.02 -9.47 22.34
C VAL A 49 11.54 -9.46 22.25
N LYS A 50 12.07 -9.74 21.06
CA LYS A 50 13.49 -9.58 20.74
C LYS A 50 13.82 -8.08 20.78
N THR A 51 14.92 -7.73 21.43
CA THR A 51 15.27 -6.32 21.68
C THR A 51 16.54 -5.87 20.96
N SER A 52 17.20 -6.77 20.21
CA SER A 52 18.40 -6.41 19.47
C SER A 52 18.52 -7.14 18.13
N TRP A 53 18.89 -6.36 17.11
CA TRP A 53 19.17 -6.82 15.75
C TRP A 53 20.49 -6.26 15.23
N THR A 54 20.68 -4.96 15.41
CA THR A 54 21.85 -4.22 14.92
C THR A 54 22.90 -4.00 16.01
N GLY A 55 22.51 -4.09 17.28
CA GLY A 55 23.33 -3.74 18.43
C GLY A 55 23.38 -2.23 18.71
N ILE A 56 22.67 -1.41 17.93
CA ILE A 56 22.62 0.06 18.08
C ILE A 56 21.31 0.43 18.76
N TRP A 57 21.36 0.82 20.04
CA TRP A 57 20.16 0.99 20.88
C TRP A 57 19.05 1.86 20.27
N PRO A 58 19.30 3.07 19.73
CA PRO A 58 18.23 3.86 19.13
C PRO A 58 17.56 3.18 17.93
N VAL A 59 18.33 2.44 17.14
CA VAL A 59 17.83 1.73 15.95
C VAL A 59 17.01 0.52 16.37
N ASP A 60 17.54 -0.29 17.28
CA ASP A 60 16.87 -1.49 17.79
C ASP A 60 15.60 -1.14 18.58
N PHE A 61 15.58 -0.02 19.31
CA PHE A 61 14.37 0.46 20.01
C PHE A 61 13.25 0.81 19.03
N VAL A 62 13.58 1.51 17.94
CA VAL A 62 12.68 1.88 16.86
C VAL A 62 12.16 0.62 16.14
N LEU A 63 13.04 -0.31 15.77
CA LEU A 63 12.63 -1.60 15.21
C LEU A 63 11.73 -2.39 16.17
N GLY A 64 12.04 -2.37 17.46
CA GLY A 64 11.24 -3.01 18.50
C GLY A 64 9.80 -2.50 18.56
N LEU A 65 9.55 -1.20 18.38
CA LEU A 65 8.18 -0.67 18.32
C LEU A 65 7.38 -1.23 17.14
N LEU A 66 8.00 -1.37 15.96
CA LEU A 66 7.35 -1.99 14.81
C LEU A 66 7.10 -3.47 15.04
N VAL A 67 8.08 -4.16 15.60
CA VAL A 67 7.99 -5.58 15.94
C VAL A 67 6.84 -5.81 16.92
N VAL A 68 6.64 -4.91 17.88
CA VAL A 68 5.48 -4.97 18.78
C VAL A 68 4.18 -4.71 18.04
N PHE A 69 4.11 -3.65 17.22
CA PHE A 69 2.90 -3.33 16.45
C PHE A 69 2.48 -4.46 15.52
N PHE A 70 3.38 -4.88 14.62
CA PHE A 70 3.11 -5.93 13.66
C PHE A 70 3.02 -7.29 14.33
N GLY A 71 3.84 -7.59 15.34
CA GLY A 71 3.77 -8.84 16.09
C GLY A 71 2.41 -9.07 16.73
N ALA A 72 1.75 -8.01 17.25
CA ALA A 72 0.43 -8.10 17.86
C ALA A 72 -0.68 -8.54 16.90
N VAL A 73 -0.49 -8.36 15.58
CA VAL A 73 -1.49 -8.70 14.54
C VAL A 73 -0.99 -9.79 13.59
N ASN A 74 0.30 -10.09 13.63
CA ASN A 74 0.95 -11.04 12.74
C ASN A 74 1.13 -12.41 13.40
N ASN A 75 1.42 -12.50 14.71
CA ASN A 75 1.69 -13.78 15.38
C ASN A 75 0.42 -14.62 15.55
N VAL A 76 0.13 -15.50 14.58
CA VAL A 76 -1.14 -16.24 14.48
C VAL A 76 -1.43 -17.09 15.72
N ALA A 77 -0.41 -17.63 16.37
CA ALA A 77 -0.56 -18.45 17.57
C ALA A 77 -1.12 -17.67 18.77
N ASP A 78 -0.92 -16.35 18.79
CA ASP A 78 -1.34 -15.47 19.89
C ASP A 78 -2.70 -14.80 19.61
N LEU A 79 -3.28 -14.99 18.42
CA LEU A 79 -4.53 -14.33 18.04
C LEU A 79 -5.76 -15.10 18.52
N SER A 80 -6.78 -14.37 18.98
CA SER A 80 -8.10 -14.94 19.30
C SER A 80 -8.87 -15.38 18.06
N ASP A 81 -8.62 -14.72 16.93
CA ASP A 81 -9.22 -14.98 15.62
C ASP A 81 -8.23 -14.52 14.52
N LEU A 82 -8.38 -15.02 13.30
CA LEU A 82 -7.45 -14.69 12.21
C LEU A 82 -7.67 -13.30 11.60
N GLY A 83 -8.67 -12.53 12.05
CA GLY A 83 -9.03 -11.23 11.47
C GLY A 83 -7.87 -10.24 11.38
N PRO A 84 -7.08 -10.03 12.46
CA PRO A 84 -5.91 -9.15 12.42
C PRO A 84 -4.85 -9.56 11.39
N PHE A 85 -4.54 -10.85 11.32
CA PHE A 85 -3.58 -11.37 10.34
C PHE A 85 -4.08 -11.22 8.91
N LEU A 86 -5.36 -11.53 8.66
CA LEU A 86 -5.98 -11.41 7.35
C LEU A 86 -6.03 -9.96 6.85
N MET A 87 -6.34 -9.00 7.73
CA MET A 87 -6.25 -7.57 7.39
C MET A 87 -4.81 -7.16 7.06
N LEU A 88 -3.82 -7.60 7.85
CA LEU A 88 -2.41 -7.31 7.57
C LEU A 88 -2.00 -7.83 6.19
N VAL A 89 -2.37 -9.08 5.86
CA VAL A 89 -2.08 -9.70 4.56
C VAL A 89 -2.65 -8.84 3.43
N ASP A 90 -3.94 -8.48 3.49
CA ASP A 90 -4.56 -7.68 2.43
C ASP A 90 -3.95 -6.28 2.32
N LEU A 91 -3.72 -5.61 3.45
CA LEU A 91 -3.11 -4.28 3.50
C LEU A 91 -1.71 -4.27 2.86
N VAL A 92 -0.86 -5.25 3.19
CA VAL A 92 0.51 -5.36 2.65
C VAL A 92 0.48 -5.52 1.13
N PHE A 93 -0.40 -6.39 0.60
CA PHE A 93 -0.49 -6.60 -0.83
C PHE A 93 -1.16 -5.46 -1.60
N ALA A 94 -2.05 -4.70 -0.96
CA ALA A 94 -2.52 -3.42 -1.52
C ALA A 94 -1.36 -2.41 -1.64
N LEU A 95 -0.50 -2.32 -0.61
CA LEU A 95 0.65 -1.42 -0.60
C LEU A 95 1.74 -1.82 -1.61
N VAL A 96 1.90 -3.11 -1.94
CA VAL A 96 2.82 -3.55 -3.01
C VAL A 96 2.52 -2.85 -4.34
N VAL A 97 1.26 -2.57 -4.65
CA VAL A 97 0.88 -1.82 -5.87
C VAL A 97 1.36 -0.37 -5.80
N PHE A 98 1.21 0.29 -4.65
CA PHE A 98 1.74 1.62 -4.42
C PHE A 98 3.27 1.64 -4.47
N ASN A 99 3.95 0.62 -3.96
CA ASN A 99 5.41 0.49 -4.03
C ASN A 99 5.90 0.51 -5.47
N ILE A 100 5.25 -0.25 -6.37
CA ILE A 100 5.57 -0.22 -7.81
C ILE A 100 5.25 1.14 -8.42
N MET A 101 4.11 1.75 -8.10
CA MET A 101 3.78 3.10 -8.56
C MET A 101 4.89 4.10 -8.21
N THR A 102 5.39 4.07 -6.98
CA THR A 102 6.44 5.00 -6.53
C THR A 102 7.77 4.79 -7.23
N LEU A 103 8.13 3.53 -7.48
CA LEU A 103 9.33 3.19 -8.24
C LEU A 103 9.23 3.65 -9.69
N VAL A 104 8.09 3.41 -10.35
CA VAL A 104 7.83 3.84 -11.74
C VAL A 104 7.97 5.36 -11.85
N GLU A 105 7.34 6.10 -10.93
CA GLU A 105 7.34 7.57 -10.96
C GLU A 105 8.68 8.22 -10.60
N ASP A 106 9.48 7.56 -9.75
CA ASP A 106 10.88 7.93 -9.55
C ASP A 106 11.70 7.70 -10.83
N ARG A 107 11.54 6.55 -11.50
CA ARG A 107 12.31 6.22 -12.70
C ARG A 107 11.95 7.10 -13.90
N ARG A 108 10.72 7.59 -13.99
CA ARG A 108 10.30 8.58 -15.01
C ARG A 108 11.04 9.89 -14.89
N ASN A 109 11.27 10.37 -13.67
CA ASN A 109 11.97 11.63 -13.42
C ASN A 109 12.85 11.50 -12.17
N ARG A 110 14.03 10.91 -12.39
CA ARG A 110 15.08 10.79 -11.37
C ARG A 110 15.80 12.09 -11.05
N LYS A 111 15.46 13.22 -11.69
CA LYS A 111 16.26 14.46 -11.55
C LYS A 111 15.67 15.41 -10.52
N THR A 112 14.36 15.55 -10.45
CA THR A 112 13.72 16.57 -9.58
C THR A 112 12.40 16.13 -8.98
N GLY A 113 12.07 16.72 -7.83
CA GLY A 113 10.75 16.68 -7.22
C GLY A 113 10.60 15.75 -6.01
N PRO A 114 9.47 15.87 -5.29
CA PRO A 114 9.24 15.18 -4.02
C PRO A 114 8.82 13.71 -4.19
N LEU A 115 8.48 13.28 -5.40
CA LEU A 115 8.15 11.87 -5.72
C LEU A 115 9.40 11.00 -5.96
N ARG A 116 10.60 11.57 -5.77
CA ARG A 116 11.86 10.83 -5.81
C ARG A 116 12.00 9.99 -4.54
N TYR A 117 12.85 8.97 -4.62
CA TYR A 117 13.20 8.11 -3.49
C TYR A 117 12.02 7.24 -3.01
N PRO A 118 11.65 6.20 -3.78
CA PRO A 118 10.54 5.31 -3.43
C PRO A 118 10.72 4.69 -2.04
N ALA A 119 11.96 4.38 -1.64
CA ALA A 119 12.29 3.85 -0.31
C ALA A 119 11.86 4.78 0.83
N VAL A 120 12.00 6.11 0.67
CA VAL A 120 11.61 7.08 1.70
C VAL A 120 10.09 7.06 1.89
N TRP A 121 9.35 7.08 0.79
CA TRP A 121 7.89 7.03 0.83
C TRP A 121 7.38 5.73 1.45
N GLN A 122 7.96 4.61 1.02
CA GLN A 122 7.67 3.27 1.54
C GLN A 122 7.96 3.15 3.04
N PHE A 123 9.11 3.67 3.46
CA PHE A 123 9.47 3.74 4.87
C PHE A 123 8.47 4.60 5.66
N LEU A 124 8.11 5.76 5.13
CA LEU A 124 7.20 6.69 5.79
C LEU A 124 5.81 6.08 6.02
N TRP A 125 5.17 5.43 5.04
CA TRP A 125 3.86 4.81 5.33
C TRP A 125 3.94 3.51 6.11
N ASN A 126 5.04 2.74 6.02
CA ASN A 126 5.22 1.57 6.87
C ASN A 126 5.45 1.95 8.34
N TRP A 127 6.05 3.13 8.60
CA TRP A 127 6.33 3.63 9.94
C TRP A 127 5.22 4.51 10.51
N CYS A 128 4.77 5.49 9.72
CA CYS A 128 3.80 6.52 10.13
C CYS A 128 2.35 6.13 9.76
N GLY A 129 2.10 4.94 9.21
CA GLY A 129 0.79 4.55 8.72
C GLY A 129 0.48 5.08 7.30
N ALA A 130 -0.12 4.22 6.48
CA ALA A 130 -0.48 4.54 5.10
C ALA A 130 -1.62 5.56 5.00
N ALA A 131 -2.64 5.48 5.85
CA ALA A 131 -3.72 6.47 5.91
C ALA A 131 -3.21 7.89 6.13
N SER A 132 -2.13 8.05 6.90
CA SER A 132 -1.51 9.35 7.16
C SER A 132 -0.64 9.83 6.00
N VAL A 133 0.21 8.97 5.45
CA VAL A 133 1.26 9.39 4.50
C VAL A 133 0.84 9.30 3.04
N LEU A 134 0.09 8.26 2.67
CA LEU A 134 -0.25 7.97 1.28
C LEU A 134 -1.06 9.09 0.61
N PRO A 135 -2.02 9.78 1.28
CA PRO A 135 -2.71 10.89 0.65
C PRO A 135 -1.78 12.03 0.25
N VAL A 136 -0.69 12.28 1.01
CA VAL A 136 0.35 13.26 0.65
C VAL A 136 1.04 12.85 -0.65
N TYR A 137 1.37 11.57 -0.80
CA TYR A 137 1.94 11.06 -2.05
C TYR A 137 0.96 11.19 -3.22
N CYS A 138 -0.31 10.79 -3.04
CA CYS A 138 -1.36 10.91 -4.04
C CYS A 138 -1.58 12.36 -4.48
N HIS A 139 -1.59 13.31 -3.55
CA HIS A 139 -1.61 14.74 -3.84
C HIS A 139 -0.46 15.12 -4.78
N LEU A 140 0.77 14.78 -4.39
CA LEU A 140 1.96 15.18 -5.13
C LEU A 140 1.96 14.56 -6.54
N TYR A 141 1.50 13.32 -6.65
CA TYR A 141 1.30 12.66 -7.93
C TYR A 141 0.29 13.41 -8.81
N VAL A 142 -0.92 13.65 -8.31
CA VAL A 142 -1.98 14.36 -9.04
C VAL A 142 -1.49 15.76 -9.49
N SER A 143 -0.92 16.53 -8.57
CA SER A 143 -0.48 17.90 -8.80
C SER A 143 0.73 18.02 -9.72
N LYS A 144 1.65 17.04 -9.71
CA LYS A 144 2.95 17.15 -10.42
C LYS A 144 3.08 16.24 -11.63
N ARG A 145 2.25 15.20 -11.80
CA ARG A 145 2.39 14.20 -12.87
C ARG A 145 1.23 14.19 -13.88
N LEU A 146 0.04 14.64 -13.51
CA LEU A 146 -1.08 14.66 -14.47
C LEU A 146 -0.97 15.81 -15.47
N GLY A 147 -0.54 17.00 -15.03
CA GLY A 147 -0.43 18.19 -15.88
C GLY A 147 0.94 18.44 -16.53
N SER A 148 2.00 17.72 -16.12
CA SER A 148 3.34 17.93 -16.66
C SER A 148 3.62 17.05 -17.88
N LYS A 149 4.51 17.49 -18.78
CA LYS A 149 5.04 16.67 -19.88
C LYS A 149 5.81 15.48 -19.29
N THR A 150 5.09 14.42 -18.96
CA THR A 150 5.65 13.23 -18.34
C THR A 150 6.45 12.45 -19.38
N SER A 151 7.71 12.14 -19.06
CA SER A 151 8.57 11.28 -19.86
C SER A 151 8.14 9.82 -19.75
N LEU A 152 8.33 9.08 -20.85
CA LEU A 152 8.33 7.63 -20.80
C LEU A 152 9.60 7.15 -20.08
N LEU A 153 9.54 5.95 -19.49
CA LEU A 153 10.73 5.30 -18.94
C LEU A 153 11.68 4.92 -20.09
N SER A 154 12.97 4.84 -19.79
CA SER A 154 13.91 4.17 -20.67
C SER A 154 13.54 2.69 -20.80
N ASN A 155 13.82 2.09 -21.97
CA ASN A 155 13.36 0.75 -22.30
C ASN A 155 13.88 -0.29 -21.28
N ASP A 156 15.18 -0.27 -20.98
CA ASP A 156 15.83 -1.12 -19.98
C ASP A 156 15.12 -1.13 -18.61
N GLN A 157 14.80 0.07 -18.11
CA GLN A 157 14.07 0.25 -16.86
C GLN A 157 12.63 -0.26 -16.97
N ALA A 158 11.95 0.03 -18.08
CA ALA A 158 10.60 -0.46 -18.30
C ALA A 158 10.57 -2.00 -18.31
N GLN A 159 11.51 -2.65 -18.99
CA GLN A 159 11.61 -4.12 -19.12
C GLN A 159 11.96 -4.84 -17.81
N ALA A 160 12.65 -4.17 -16.88
CA ALA A 160 12.94 -4.72 -15.56
C ALA A 160 11.71 -4.77 -14.63
N LEU A 161 10.71 -3.92 -14.85
CA LEU A 161 9.59 -3.76 -13.91
C LEU A 161 8.77 -5.04 -13.65
N PRO A 162 8.50 -5.93 -14.64
CA PRO A 162 7.82 -7.19 -14.35
C PRO A 162 8.57 -8.08 -13.35
N LEU A 163 9.91 -8.13 -13.43
CA LEU A 163 10.73 -8.86 -12.45
C LEU A 163 10.73 -8.15 -11.10
N THR A 164 10.79 -6.82 -11.10
CA THR A 164 10.70 -6.04 -9.86
C THR A 164 9.31 -6.13 -9.21
N ALA A 165 8.24 -6.28 -9.98
CA ALA A 165 6.90 -6.56 -9.47
C ALA A 165 6.84 -7.89 -8.71
N LEU A 166 7.43 -8.95 -9.28
CA LEU A 166 7.58 -10.24 -8.60
C LEU A 166 8.46 -10.11 -7.35
N TRP A 167 9.57 -9.37 -7.44
CA TRP A 167 10.44 -9.14 -6.31
C TRP A 167 9.75 -8.37 -5.17
N SER A 168 8.91 -7.38 -5.49
CA SER A 168 8.13 -6.66 -4.49
C SER A 168 7.13 -7.55 -3.75
N ILE A 169 6.62 -8.60 -4.39
CA ILE A 169 5.80 -9.62 -3.74
C ILE A 169 6.66 -10.47 -2.79
N VAL A 170 7.83 -10.91 -3.26
CA VAL A 170 8.76 -11.73 -2.47
C VAL A 170 9.27 -11.00 -1.24
N ILE A 171 9.61 -9.71 -1.35
CA ILE A 171 10.04 -8.88 -0.21
C ILE A 171 8.96 -8.80 0.88
N SER A 172 7.68 -8.96 0.54
CA SER A 172 6.58 -8.95 1.51
C SER A 172 6.40 -10.27 2.26
N LEU A 173 6.97 -11.38 1.77
CA LEU A 173 6.81 -12.70 2.38
C LEU A 173 7.48 -12.86 3.76
N PRO A 174 8.67 -12.31 4.04
CA PRO A 174 9.27 -12.35 5.38
C PRO A 174 8.35 -11.85 6.49
N LEU A 175 7.48 -10.87 6.23
CA LEU A 175 6.50 -10.42 7.20
C LEU A 175 5.46 -11.50 7.51
N LEU A 176 4.92 -12.16 6.48
CA LEU A 176 3.69 -12.96 6.60
C LEU A 176 3.96 -14.46 6.75
N LEU A 177 4.93 -14.98 6.00
CA LEU A 177 5.14 -16.41 5.81
C LEU A 177 5.61 -17.14 7.09
N PRO A 178 6.56 -16.61 7.89
CA PRO A 178 6.98 -17.29 9.11
C PRO A 178 5.81 -17.56 10.05
N SER A 179 4.92 -16.57 10.23
CA SER A 179 3.75 -16.73 11.10
C SER A 179 2.74 -17.73 10.55
N ALA A 180 2.44 -17.66 9.24
CA ALA A 180 1.53 -18.61 8.59
C ALA A 180 2.04 -20.07 8.66
N LEU A 181 3.35 -20.27 8.77
CA LEU A 181 3.97 -21.58 8.90
C LEU A 181 4.20 -22.02 10.36
N GLY A 182 3.76 -21.22 11.35
CA GLY A 182 3.92 -21.54 12.77
C GLY A 182 5.38 -21.47 13.24
N ALA A 183 6.18 -20.55 12.69
CA ALA A 183 7.56 -20.32 13.13
C ALA A 183 7.62 -19.82 14.58
N GLN A 184 8.82 -19.86 15.18
CA GLN A 184 9.02 -19.39 16.55
C GLN A 184 8.88 -17.87 16.63
N PRO A 185 8.50 -17.31 17.80
CA PRO A 185 8.26 -15.87 17.95
C PRO A 185 9.40 -14.99 17.45
N PHE A 186 10.66 -15.34 17.72
CA PHE A 186 11.80 -14.54 17.27
C PHE A 186 12.01 -14.59 15.75
N ASP A 187 11.70 -15.71 15.08
CA ASP A 187 11.78 -15.80 13.62
C ASP A 187 10.71 -14.92 12.95
N ILE A 188 9.49 -14.88 13.54
CA ILE A 188 8.42 -13.98 13.10
C ILE A 188 8.86 -12.52 13.21
N GLN A 189 9.49 -12.15 14.33
CA GLN A 189 9.96 -10.80 14.59
C GLN A 189 11.12 -10.40 13.66
N ASP A 190 12.03 -11.33 13.36
CA ASP A 190 13.07 -11.12 12.35
C ASP A 190 12.48 -10.89 10.97
N GLY A 191 11.40 -11.60 10.63
CA GLY A 191 10.61 -11.38 9.42
C GLY A 191 10.07 -9.96 9.29
N VAL A 192 9.53 -9.39 10.38
CA VAL A 192 9.07 -7.98 10.42
C VAL A 192 10.22 -7.02 10.10
N VAL A 193 11.39 -7.22 10.72
CA VAL A 193 12.56 -6.36 10.51
C VAL A 193 13.07 -6.45 9.07
N VAL A 194 13.18 -7.67 8.52
CA VAL A 194 13.60 -7.88 7.12
C VAL A 194 12.65 -7.18 6.15
N TRP A 195 11.33 -7.34 6.36
CA TRP A 195 10.32 -6.66 5.54
C TRP A 195 10.45 -5.14 5.62
N PHE A 196 10.69 -4.60 6.81
CA PHE A 196 10.82 -3.16 7.01
C PHE A 196 12.00 -2.54 6.25
N PHE A 197 13.10 -3.28 6.09
CA PHE A 197 14.23 -2.85 5.24
C PHE A 197 14.02 -3.13 3.74
N GLY A 198 13.02 -3.94 3.38
CA GLY A 198 12.65 -4.27 2.01
C GLY A 198 12.63 -3.09 1.02
N PRO A 199 12.04 -1.92 1.37
CA PRO A 199 12.01 -0.75 0.50
C PRO A 199 13.36 -0.28 -0.05
N PHE A 200 14.45 -0.44 0.71
CA PHE A 200 15.80 -0.05 0.26
C PHE A 200 16.32 -0.95 -0.86
N PHE A 201 15.88 -2.21 -0.90
CA PHE A 201 16.32 -3.18 -1.89
C PHE A 201 15.53 -3.13 -3.19
N LEU A 202 14.29 -2.60 -3.18
CA LEU A 202 13.44 -2.57 -4.37
C LEU A 202 14.06 -1.74 -5.52
N GLY A 203 14.54 -0.54 -5.20
CA GLY A 203 15.18 0.34 -6.18
C GLY A 203 16.52 -0.19 -6.70
N LEU A 204 17.32 -0.78 -5.80
CA LEU A 204 18.60 -1.42 -6.15
C LEU A 204 18.38 -2.63 -7.06
N PHE A 205 17.42 -3.50 -6.73
CA PHE A 205 17.06 -4.64 -7.56
C PHE A 205 16.61 -4.20 -8.96
N GLN A 206 15.74 -3.19 -9.04
CA GLN A 206 15.32 -2.60 -10.32
C GLN A 206 16.50 -2.13 -11.18
N ASP A 207 17.46 -1.43 -10.57
CA ASP A 207 18.64 -0.94 -11.29
C ASP A 207 19.53 -2.09 -11.75
N LEU A 208 19.77 -3.10 -10.91
CA LEU A 208 20.57 -4.28 -11.24
C LEU A 208 19.93 -5.10 -12.38
N VAL A 209 18.63 -5.35 -12.30
CA VAL A 209 17.91 -6.13 -13.31
C VAL A 209 17.81 -5.38 -14.64
N SER A 210 17.75 -4.05 -14.64
CA SER A 210 17.70 -3.27 -15.87
C SER A 210 18.92 -3.46 -16.78
N VAL A 211 20.08 -3.79 -16.18
CA VAL A 211 21.32 -4.07 -16.93
C VAL A 211 21.14 -5.25 -17.87
N LEU A 212 20.28 -6.23 -17.53
CA LEU A 212 19.99 -7.38 -18.39
C LEU A 212 19.29 -6.99 -19.70
N PHE A 213 18.74 -5.77 -19.77
CA PHE A 213 17.93 -5.27 -20.87
C PHE A 213 18.54 -4.05 -21.57
N SER A 214 19.80 -3.71 -21.30
CA SER A 214 20.45 -2.52 -21.84
C SER A 214 20.91 -2.63 -23.30
N GLY A 215 20.66 -3.77 -23.97
CA GLY A 215 21.08 -3.98 -25.35
C GLY A 215 20.31 -3.12 -26.36
N GLU A 216 21.03 -2.50 -27.30
CA GLU A 216 20.49 -1.51 -28.26
C GLU A 216 19.30 -2.01 -29.10
N ASN A 217 19.21 -3.33 -29.35
CA ASN A 217 18.15 -3.95 -30.16
C ASN A 217 17.20 -4.84 -29.35
N TYR A 218 17.21 -4.75 -28.02
CA TYR A 218 16.33 -5.55 -27.19
C TYR A 218 14.86 -5.10 -27.36
N LYS A 219 14.08 -5.89 -28.11
CA LYS A 219 12.66 -5.61 -28.37
C LYS A 219 11.77 -5.84 -27.15
N GLY A 220 12.15 -6.79 -26.29
CA GLY A 220 11.50 -7.08 -25.02
C GLY A 220 9.98 -7.26 -25.08
N ILE A 221 9.34 -7.04 -23.94
CA ILE A 221 7.89 -7.06 -23.76
C ILE A 221 7.32 -5.74 -24.29
N ARG A 222 6.21 -5.79 -25.03
CA ARG A 222 5.62 -4.59 -25.66
C ARG A 222 5.13 -3.53 -24.66
N LYS A 223 4.55 -3.95 -23.53
CA LYS A 223 3.99 -3.06 -22.49
C LYS A 223 4.44 -3.52 -21.10
N PRO A 224 5.73 -3.41 -20.77
CA PRO A 224 6.27 -4.03 -19.57
C PRO A 224 5.82 -3.32 -18.28
N VAL A 225 5.62 -1.99 -18.32
CA VAL A 225 5.08 -1.22 -17.17
C VAL A 225 3.64 -1.67 -16.86
N THR A 226 2.79 -1.78 -17.88
CA THR A 226 1.43 -2.31 -17.75
C THR A 226 1.44 -3.75 -17.21
N LEU A 227 2.34 -4.61 -17.70
CA LEU A 227 2.47 -5.97 -17.19
C LEU A 227 2.87 -6.00 -15.71
N ALA A 228 3.80 -5.14 -15.28
CA ALA A 228 4.19 -5.04 -13.89
C ALA A 228 3.01 -4.68 -12.98
N TYR A 229 2.18 -3.70 -13.38
CA TYR A 229 0.94 -3.39 -12.67
C TYR A 229 -0.07 -4.54 -12.69
N TRP A 230 -0.18 -5.31 -13.78
CA TRP A 230 -1.02 -6.51 -13.81
C TRP A 230 -0.54 -7.57 -12.81
N ILE A 231 0.77 -7.80 -12.69
CA ILE A 231 1.33 -8.78 -11.74
C ILE A 231 0.92 -8.39 -10.32
N VAL A 232 1.27 -7.19 -9.86
CA VAL A 232 0.95 -6.77 -8.48
C VAL A 232 -0.54 -6.56 -8.24
N GLY A 233 -1.27 -6.08 -9.26
CA GLY A 233 -2.71 -5.86 -9.19
C GLY A 233 -3.50 -7.18 -9.11
N LEU A 234 -3.11 -8.20 -9.88
CA LEU A 234 -3.72 -9.52 -9.82
C LEU A 234 -3.39 -10.20 -8.50
N THR A 235 -2.16 -10.11 -8.01
CA THR A 235 -1.79 -10.64 -6.69
C THR A 235 -2.61 -9.97 -5.59
N SER A 236 -2.71 -8.64 -5.59
CA SER A 236 -3.57 -7.91 -4.64
C SER A 236 -5.04 -8.33 -4.75
N ALA A 237 -5.57 -8.51 -5.96
CA ALA A 237 -6.94 -8.97 -6.16
C ALA A 237 -7.19 -10.37 -5.60
N VAL A 238 -6.30 -11.32 -5.89
CA VAL A 238 -6.39 -12.70 -5.41
C VAL A 238 -6.33 -12.73 -3.88
N VAL A 239 -5.44 -11.94 -3.28
CA VAL A 239 -5.35 -11.83 -1.83
C VAL A 239 -6.61 -11.23 -1.23
N HIS A 240 -7.07 -10.09 -1.73
CA HIS A 240 -8.28 -9.43 -1.23
C HIS A 240 -9.50 -10.35 -1.30
N ILE A 241 -9.74 -10.97 -2.46
CA ILE A 241 -10.84 -11.92 -2.66
C ILE A 241 -10.67 -13.16 -1.77
N GLY A 242 -9.43 -13.64 -1.57
CA GLY A 242 -9.14 -14.75 -0.67
C GLY A 242 -9.51 -14.43 0.78
N VAL A 243 -9.06 -13.29 1.29
CA VAL A 243 -9.37 -12.80 2.65
C VAL A 243 -10.87 -12.59 2.81
N ALA A 244 -11.49 -11.93 1.83
CA ALA A 244 -12.92 -11.72 1.71
C ALA A 244 -13.76 -13.00 1.81
N VAL A 245 -13.40 -14.01 1.02
CA VAL A 245 -14.06 -15.32 1.04
C VAL A 245 -13.82 -15.99 2.39
N TRP A 246 -12.60 -15.97 2.92
CA TRP A 246 -12.30 -16.56 4.23
C TRP A 246 -13.14 -15.93 5.34
N ALA A 247 -13.20 -14.59 5.39
CA ALA A 247 -13.98 -13.84 6.35
C ALA A 247 -15.50 -14.07 6.23
N TYR A 248 -15.97 -14.54 5.07
CA TYR A 248 -17.36 -14.94 4.87
C TYR A 248 -17.63 -16.38 5.28
N THR A 249 -16.68 -17.29 5.05
CA THR A 249 -16.86 -18.73 5.29
C THR A 249 -16.52 -19.17 6.71
N ALA A 250 -15.63 -18.45 7.40
CA ALA A 250 -15.21 -18.78 8.76
C ALA A 250 -16.28 -18.28 9.77
N PRO A 251 -16.87 -19.17 10.60
CA PRO A 251 -17.99 -18.82 11.48
C PRO A 251 -17.63 -17.81 12.58
N GLU A 252 -16.36 -17.74 12.96
CA GLU A 252 -15.81 -16.83 13.97
C GLU A 252 -15.43 -15.45 13.40
N LEU A 253 -15.51 -15.27 12.08
CA LEU A 253 -15.13 -14.04 11.39
C LEU A 253 -16.31 -13.40 10.66
N SER A 254 -16.11 -12.13 10.31
CA SER A 254 -16.99 -11.42 9.40
C SER A 254 -16.20 -10.38 8.62
N TRP A 255 -16.73 -9.97 7.47
CA TRP A 255 -16.21 -8.84 6.71
C TRP A 255 -16.05 -7.57 7.56
N TYR A 256 -17.02 -7.31 8.43
CA TYR A 256 -16.99 -6.16 9.33
C TYR A 256 -15.82 -6.25 10.31
N ARG A 257 -15.59 -7.42 10.91
CA ARG A 257 -14.46 -7.67 11.82
C ARG A 257 -13.11 -7.43 11.15
N VAL A 258 -12.96 -7.81 9.88
CA VAL A 258 -11.71 -7.60 9.15
C VAL A 258 -11.58 -6.13 8.74
N TYR A 259 -12.57 -5.57 8.04
CA TYR A 259 -12.37 -4.34 7.26
C TYR A 259 -12.93 -3.06 7.86
N TRP A 260 -13.83 -3.12 8.85
CA TRP A 260 -14.50 -1.92 9.36
C TRP A 260 -13.95 -1.48 10.72
N PRO A 261 -13.56 -0.20 10.89
CA PRO A 261 -13.09 0.33 12.17
C PRO A 261 -14.07 0.06 13.32
N ASN A 262 -13.64 -0.72 14.31
CA ASN A 262 -14.43 -1.05 15.50
C ASN A 262 -13.77 -0.57 16.79
N HIS A 263 -14.16 0.61 17.25
CA HIS A 263 -13.64 1.19 18.51
C HIS A 263 -14.04 0.38 19.75
N ALA A 264 -15.20 -0.28 19.72
CA ALA A 264 -15.71 -1.02 20.87
C ALA A 264 -14.92 -2.31 21.15
N ALA A 265 -14.14 -2.79 20.17
CA ALA A 265 -13.26 -3.95 20.36
C ALA A 265 -12.02 -3.61 21.22
N VAL A 266 -11.64 -2.33 21.29
CA VAL A 266 -10.47 -1.88 22.05
C VAL A 266 -10.83 -1.72 23.53
N ILE A 267 -10.84 -2.82 24.26
CA ILE A 267 -11.19 -2.89 25.68
C ILE A 267 -9.91 -2.84 26.51
N ALA A 268 -9.77 -1.80 27.34
CA ALA A 268 -8.64 -1.66 28.26
C ALA A 268 -8.50 -2.90 29.17
N ASP A 269 -7.26 -3.24 29.51
CA ASP A 269 -6.89 -4.40 30.34
C ASP A 269 -7.27 -5.78 29.78
N SER A 270 -7.84 -5.86 28.57
CA SER A 270 -8.03 -7.13 27.87
C SER A 270 -6.68 -7.73 27.42
N PRO A 271 -6.50 -9.06 27.46
CA PRO A 271 -5.34 -9.72 26.85
C PRO A 271 -5.14 -9.38 25.37
N THR A 272 -6.23 -9.08 24.64
CA THR A 272 -6.21 -8.72 23.21
C THR A 272 -6.07 -7.22 22.96
N TYR A 273 -5.96 -6.39 24.01
CA TYR A 273 -6.00 -4.93 23.90
C TYR A 273 -4.98 -4.35 22.91
N MET A 274 -3.75 -4.87 22.90
CA MET A 274 -2.71 -4.46 21.95
C MET A 274 -3.07 -4.86 20.51
N THR A 275 -3.55 -6.09 20.31
CA THR A 275 -3.99 -6.62 19.01
C THR A 275 -5.16 -5.81 18.46
N GLU A 276 -6.17 -5.52 19.27
CA GLU A 276 -7.34 -4.74 18.82
C GLU A 276 -6.98 -3.28 18.52
N GLY A 277 -6.07 -2.68 19.29
CA GLY A 277 -5.55 -1.34 19.00
C GLY A 277 -4.81 -1.27 17.67
N ALA A 278 -3.92 -2.22 17.41
CA ALA A 278 -3.19 -2.32 16.13
C ALA A 278 -4.12 -2.68 14.95
N MET A 279 -5.11 -3.54 15.18
CA MET A 279 -6.14 -3.89 14.19
C MET A 279 -6.96 -2.66 13.80
N LEU A 280 -7.44 -1.87 14.77
CA LEU A 280 -8.17 -0.64 14.50
C LEU A 280 -7.35 0.36 13.67
N PHE A 281 -6.05 0.47 13.96
CA PHE A 281 -5.12 1.29 13.20
C PHE A 281 -5.04 0.84 11.72
N MET A 282 -4.92 -0.46 11.46
CA MET A 282 -4.88 -1.04 10.10
C MET A 282 -6.24 -0.96 9.38
N GLN A 283 -7.36 -1.08 10.08
CA GLN A 283 -8.69 -0.87 9.51
C GLN A 283 -8.83 0.54 8.96
N TYR A 284 -8.31 1.54 9.69
CA TYR A 284 -8.25 2.91 9.20
C TYR A 284 -7.28 3.09 8.03
N ASP A 285 -6.12 2.43 8.03
CA ASP A 285 -5.25 2.34 6.84
C ASP A 285 -6.05 1.94 5.61
N HIS A 286 -6.75 0.82 5.72
CA HIS A 286 -7.48 0.24 4.61
C HIS A 286 -8.56 1.17 4.06
N VAL A 287 -9.41 1.75 4.93
CA VAL A 287 -10.46 2.70 4.53
C VAL A 287 -9.88 3.92 3.80
N LEU A 288 -8.80 4.51 4.30
CA LEU A 288 -8.20 5.69 3.68
C LEU A 288 -7.47 5.35 2.37
N ILE A 289 -6.92 4.14 2.23
CA ILE A 289 -6.37 3.65 0.96
C ILE A 289 -7.47 3.59 -0.11
N TYR A 290 -8.66 3.08 0.21
CA TYR A 290 -9.82 3.14 -0.70
C TYR A 290 -10.13 4.56 -1.12
N LEU A 291 -10.20 5.49 -0.16
CA LEU A 291 -10.47 6.90 -0.44
C LEU A 291 -9.38 7.53 -1.33
N CYS A 292 -8.11 7.17 -1.13
CA CYS A 292 -7.01 7.63 -1.97
C CYS A 292 -7.15 7.14 -3.42
N VAL A 293 -7.46 5.86 -3.63
CA VAL A 293 -7.61 5.27 -4.97
C VAL A 293 -8.79 5.89 -5.72
N ILE A 294 -9.95 5.99 -5.07
CA ILE A 294 -11.14 6.63 -5.63
C ILE A 294 -10.87 8.12 -5.88
N GLY A 295 -10.24 8.81 -4.93
CA GLY A 295 -9.84 10.21 -5.05
C GLY A 295 -8.92 10.45 -6.25
N MET A 296 -7.89 9.61 -6.42
CA MET A 296 -7.02 9.66 -7.59
C MET A 296 -7.81 9.47 -8.89
N GLY A 297 -8.75 8.50 -8.92
CA GLY A 297 -9.65 8.28 -10.04
C GLY A 297 -10.44 9.53 -10.45
N LEU A 298 -10.97 10.27 -9.48
CA LEU A 298 -11.70 11.51 -9.73
C LEU A 298 -10.85 12.56 -10.46
N TYR A 299 -9.56 12.66 -10.16
CA TYR A 299 -8.67 13.63 -10.81
C TYR A 299 -8.08 13.09 -12.12
N MET A 300 -7.82 11.78 -12.22
CA MET A 300 -7.21 11.17 -13.39
C MET A 300 -8.19 10.94 -14.53
N LEU A 301 -9.39 10.46 -14.22
CA LEU A 301 -10.38 10.05 -15.23
C LEU A 301 -11.29 11.19 -15.68
N SER A 302 -11.15 12.38 -15.08
CA SER A 302 -11.87 13.61 -15.45
C SER A 302 -13.40 13.42 -15.63
N PRO A 303 -14.12 12.84 -14.64
CA PRO A 303 -15.57 12.60 -14.73
C PRO A 303 -16.37 13.89 -14.89
N GLN A 304 -15.76 15.06 -14.65
CA GLN A 304 -16.33 16.37 -14.97
C GLN A 304 -16.85 16.44 -16.42
N LYS A 305 -16.17 15.82 -17.39
CA LYS A 305 -16.63 15.76 -18.79
C LYS A 305 -17.99 15.08 -18.92
N ALA A 306 -18.29 14.10 -18.06
CA ALA A 306 -19.59 13.46 -17.99
C ALA A 306 -20.65 14.39 -17.39
N VAL A 307 -20.29 15.18 -16.38
CA VAL A 307 -21.19 16.11 -15.70
C VAL A 307 -21.54 17.31 -16.61
N THR A 308 -20.61 17.75 -17.46
CA THR A 308 -20.79 18.92 -18.33
C THR A 308 -21.32 18.59 -19.73
N SER A 309 -21.29 17.33 -20.17
CA SER A 309 -21.82 16.97 -21.50
C SER A 309 -23.36 17.01 -21.51
N THR A 310 -23.90 17.62 -22.56
CA THR A 310 -25.33 17.71 -22.83
C THR A 310 -25.90 16.43 -23.49
N PHE A 311 -25.04 15.59 -24.06
CA PHE A 311 -25.45 14.37 -24.76
C PHE A 311 -25.32 13.14 -23.86
N LEU A 312 -26.40 12.36 -23.74
CA LEU A 312 -26.45 11.19 -22.86
C LEU A 312 -25.37 10.14 -23.19
N GLY A 313 -25.10 9.89 -24.47
CA GLY A 313 -24.09 8.91 -24.90
C GLY A 313 -22.66 9.33 -24.51
N GLU A 314 -22.33 10.61 -24.61
CA GLU A 314 -21.04 11.16 -24.19
C GLU A 314 -20.89 11.16 -22.68
N LYS A 315 -21.98 11.48 -21.96
CA LYS A 315 -22.02 11.42 -20.49
C LYS A 315 -21.75 10.01 -19.97
N ILE A 316 -22.41 9.00 -20.53
CA ILE A 316 -22.17 7.59 -20.17
C ILE A 316 -20.72 7.22 -20.46
N ARG A 317 -20.22 7.53 -21.66
CA ARG A 317 -18.85 7.18 -22.06
C ARG A 317 -17.79 7.84 -21.18
N ALA A 318 -17.99 9.09 -20.77
CA ALA A 318 -17.07 9.82 -19.90
C ALA A 318 -17.12 9.38 -18.43
N GLY A 319 -18.28 8.90 -17.95
CA GLY A 319 -18.44 8.40 -16.56
C GLY A 319 -18.01 6.94 -16.37
N TRP A 320 -18.05 6.14 -17.44
CA TRP A 320 -17.80 4.69 -17.39
C TRP A 320 -16.44 4.28 -16.79
N PRO A 321 -15.31 4.97 -17.06
CA PRO A 321 -14.04 4.65 -16.41
C PRO A 321 -14.10 4.76 -14.88
N MET A 322 -14.81 5.76 -14.35
CA MET A 322 -14.96 5.92 -12.91
C MET A 322 -15.81 4.80 -12.31
N VAL A 323 -16.89 4.41 -12.99
CA VAL A 323 -17.72 3.26 -12.57
C VAL A 323 -16.89 1.97 -12.53
N LYS A 324 -16.05 1.73 -13.56
CA LYS A 324 -15.14 0.59 -13.58
C LYS A 324 -14.15 0.62 -12.43
N LEU A 325 -13.51 1.77 -12.18
CA LEU A 325 -12.58 1.92 -11.05
C LEU A 325 -13.27 1.57 -9.74
N THR A 326 -14.43 2.15 -9.46
CA THR A 326 -15.18 1.89 -8.24
C THR A 326 -15.55 0.41 -8.12
N ALA A 327 -16.05 -0.21 -9.19
CA ALA A 327 -16.41 -1.62 -9.19
C ALA A 327 -15.20 -2.54 -8.93
N ILE A 328 -14.07 -2.29 -9.59
CA ILE A 328 -12.83 -3.06 -9.38
C ILE A 328 -12.32 -2.87 -7.95
N THR A 329 -12.27 -1.62 -7.48
CA THR A 329 -11.79 -1.29 -6.12
C THR A 329 -12.67 -1.96 -5.05
N ALA A 330 -14.00 -1.96 -5.24
CA ALA A 330 -14.93 -2.58 -4.31
C ALA A 330 -14.86 -4.11 -4.31
N ALA A 331 -14.72 -4.76 -5.48
CA ALA A 331 -14.78 -6.21 -5.60
C ALA A 331 -13.41 -6.91 -5.45
N ALA A 332 -12.34 -6.27 -5.91
CA ALA A 332 -10.99 -6.83 -5.98
C ALA A 332 -9.98 -6.07 -5.10
N GLY A 333 -10.45 -5.17 -4.25
CA GLY A 333 -9.59 -4.42 -3.34
C GLY A 333 -8.96 -3.18 -3.96
N PRO A 334 -8.38 -2.30 -3.12
CA PRO A 334 -7.91 -1.00 -3.57
C PRO A 334 -6.58 -1.10 -4.32
N GLY A 335 -5.76 -2.13 -4.06
CA GLY A 335 -4.55 -2.39 -4.84
C GLY A 335 -4.88 -2.73 -6.30
N ALA A 336 -5.85 -3.61 -6.55
CA ALA A 336 -6.32 -3.90 -7.91
C ALA A 336 -6.92 -2.67 -8.60
N GLY A 337 -7.70 -1.87 -7.86
CA GLY A 337 -8.23 -0.58 -8.33
C GLY A 337 -7.13 0.39 -8.78
N LEU A 338 -6.08 0.55 -7.96
CA LEU A 338 -4.93 1.37 -8.30
C LEU A 338 -4.17 0.83 -9.51
N ALA A 339 -3.91 -0.49 -9.55
CA ALA A 339 -3.20 -1.12 -10.67
C ALA A 339 -3.94 -0.88 -11.98
N TRP A 340 -5.26 -1.03 -11.99
CA TRP A 340 -6.10 -0.71 -13.14
C TRP A 340 -5.99 0.77 -13.53
N LEU A 341 -6.04 1.68 -12.55
CA LEU A 341 -5.93 3.12 -12.78
C LEU A 341 -4.57 3.50 -13.38
N MET A 342 -3.50 2.87 -12.92
CA MET A 342 -2.15 3.06 -13.45
C MET A 342 -2.00 2.45 -14.85
N CYS A 343 -2.55 1.26 -15.11
CA CYS A 343 -2.62 0.70 -16.47
C CYS A 343 -3.36 1.62 -17.45
N HIS A 344 -4.45 2.25 -17.00
CA HIS A 344 -5.17 3.24 -17.80
C HIS A 344 -4.26 4.43 -18.13
N ARG A 345 -3.54 4.95 -17.13
CA ARG A 345 -2.57 6.04 -17.31
C ARG A 345 -1.44 5.70 -18.27
N GLU A 346 -0.88 4.49 -18.19
CA GLU A 346 0.14 4.04 -19.14
C GLU A 346 -0.38 4.05 -20.58
N GLY A 347 -1.63 3.62 -20.80
CA GLY A 347 -2.26 3.68 -22.11
C GLY A 347 -2.38 5.10 -22.67
N GLU A 348 -2.69 6.10 -21.83
CA GLU A 348 -2.72 7.50 -22.24
C GLU A 348 -1.34 8.03 -22.63
N LEU A 349 -0.31 7.65 -21.88
CA LEU A 349 1.07 8.06 -22.14
C LEU A 349 1.59 7.46 -23.46
N ASP A 350 1.31 6.18 -23.70
CA ASP A 350 1.62 5.50 -24.97
C ASP A 350 0.96 6.22 -26.15
N ALA A 351 -0.36 6.49 -26.05
CA ALA A 351 -1.11 7.15 -27.10
C ALA A 351 -0.59 8.58 -27.38
N ALA A 352 -0.26 9.33 -26.33
CA ALA A 352 0.33 10.66 -26.46
C ALA A 352 1.72 10.62 -27.10
N ALA A 353 2.53 9.61 -26.81
CA ALA A 353 3.84 9.42 -27.42
C ALA A 353 3.74 9.04 -28.91
N GLU A 354 2.80 8.16 -29.28
CA GLU A 354 2.53 7.81 -30.68
C GLU A 354 2.08 9.02 -31.51
N GLN A 355 1.19 9.87 -30.95
CA GLN A 355 0.75 11.10 -31.60
C GLN A 355 1.91 12.08 -31.84
N ARG A 356 2.87 12.16 -30.92
CA ARG A 356 4.07 13.01 -31.08
C ARG A 356 5.03 12.50 -32.15
N LYS A 357 5.06 11.19 -32.44
CA LYS A 357 5.91 10.62 -33.50
C LYS A 357 5.34 10.82 -34.91
N ARG A 358 4.01 11.04 -35.02
CA ARG A 358 3.32 11.25 -36.31
C ARG A 358 3.30 12.72 -36.75
N ARG A 359 3.64 13.64 -35.85
CA ARG A 359 3.84 15.06 -36.12
C ARG A 359 5.33 15.30 -36.31
#